data_AF-A0A4S4DUT4-F1
#
_entry.id   AF-A0A4S4DUT4-F1
#
_cell.length_a   1.000
_cell.length_b   1.000
_cell.length_c   1.000
_cell.angle_alpha   90.00
_cell.angle_beta   90.00
_cell.angle_gamma   90.00
#
_symmetry.space_group_name_H-M   'P 1'
#
loop_
_entity.id
_entity.type
_entity.pdbx_description
1 polymer ?
#
loop_
_entity_poly.entity_id
_entity_poly.type
_entity_poly.pdbx_seq_one_letter_code
_entity_poly.pdbx_strand_id
1 'polypeptide(L)'
;MEESLSNFMELMKRPVVVETFVDILLCAVPIWVAVMIGLVIGWSWRPRWTGLVYLGLRSKLRFAWTLPPGFGARRLWFAFTALSAFSVGRTLWSRFRGKGKESAAAAAASGSDSPAIVSVDGSGGDIEPSNATSLIEDVVTEKDVEHLLNLLESKDGEMGWQNLMERSTSNMAYQAWRHEPETGPVVYRSRTVFEDATPELVRDFFWDDEFRPKWDPMLAHFKILEECPSTGTMIVHWIKKFPFFCSDREYIIGRRIWEDGKTYYCVTKGVPYPALQRSDKPRRVDLYFSSWVIKPVQSRRGDGQMTACEVTLVHYEDMGIPKDVAKLGVRHGMWGTVKKLHSGFRAYQQARKSENPLSRSAVMAGKTTKIALEPTSSNEDEKGRAFTAGLTGDNGGFDWKWVAIGGAVAVVCGLQTGVIGKALLLGAGQRFARR
;
A
#
# COMPACT_ATOMS: atom_id res chain seq x y z
N MET A 1 25.72 25.94 -34.79
CA MET A 1 24.72 24.84 -34.78
C MET A 1 25.32 23.57 -34.17
N GLU A 2 26.60 23.28 -34.44
CA GLU A 2 27.34 22.15 -33.85
C GLU A 2 27.47 22.22 -32.31
N GLU A 3 27.64 23.41 -31.75
CA GLU A 3 27.78 23.64 -30.30
C GLU A 3 26.49 23.38 -29.49
N SER A 4 25.32 23.53 -30.13
CA SER A 4 24.03 23.19 -29.51
C SER A 4 23.79 21.68 -29.52
N LEU A 5 24.28 20.97 -30.53
CA LEU A 5 24.15 19.53 -30.65
C LEU A 5 25.13 18.82 -29.70
N SER A 6 26.34 19.35 -29.53
CA SER A 6 27.31 18.82 -28.55
C SER A 6 26.80 18.97 -27.13
N ASN A 7 26.27 20.14 -26.76
CA ASN A 7 25.67 20.37 -25.43
C ASN A 7 24.45 19.49 -25.17
N PHE A 8 23.62 19.23 -26.19
CA PHE A 8 22.49 18.30 -26.07
C PHE A 8 22.95 16.84 -25.90
N MET A 9 23.97 16.41 -26.65
CA MET A 9 24.55 15.08 -26.49
C MET A 9 25.23 14.88 -25.14
N GLU A 10 25.82 15.92 -24.56
CA GLU A 10 26.44 15.88 -23.22
C GLU A 10 25.38 15.82 -22.11
N LEU A 11 24.25 16.52 -22.28
CA LEU A 11 23.08 16.42 -21.40
C LEU A 11 22.48 15.01 -21.43
N MET A 12 22.38 14.41 -22.63
CA MET A 12 21.85 13.05 -22.85
C MET A 12 22.79 11.94 -22.37
N LYS A 13 24.07 12.23 -22.09
CA LYS A 13 25.01 11.27 -21.48
C LYS A 13 24.92 11.21 -19.96
N ARG A 14 24.19 12.14 -19.32
CA ARG A 14 24.01 12.12 -17.87
C ARG A 14 23.08 10.97 -17.48
N PRO A 15 23.50 10.04 -16.61
CA PRO A 15 22.72 8.85 -16.28
C PRO A 15 21.33 9.18 -15.74
N VAL A 16 21.20 10.27 -14.98
CA VAL A 16 19.91 10.75 -14.44
C VAL A 16 18.94 11.21 -15.54
N VAL A 17 19.44 11.81 -16.63
CA VAL A 17 18.59 12.26 -17.75
C VAL A 17 18.15 11.07 -18.58
N VAL A 18 19.02 10.07 -18.75
CA VAL A 18 18.67 8.83 -19.45
C VAL A 18 17.65 8.02 -18.65
N GLU A 19 17.85 7.85 -17.33
CA GLU A 19 16.90 7.16 -16.46
C GLU A 19 15.53 7.83 -16.46
N THR A 20 15.47 9.15 -16.30
CA THR A 20 14.19 9.87 -16.33
C THR A 20 13.51 9.80 -17.70
N PHE A 21 14.26 9.82 -18.80
CA PHE A 21 13.71 9.64 -20.14
C PHE A 21 13.18 8.21 -20.36
N VAL A 22 13.89 7.20 -19.86
CA VAL A 22 13.47 5.79 -19.89
C VAL A 22 12.22 5.58 -19.04
N ASP A 23 12.14 6.18 -17.86
CA ASP A 23 10.96 6.13 -16.98
C ASP A 23 9.75 6.79 -17.64
N ILE A 24 9.93 7.95 -18.28
CA ILE A 24 8.86 8.63 -19.05
C ILE A 24 8.38 7.75 -20.20
N LEU A 25 9.30 7.10 -20.93
CA LEU A 25 8.96 6.17 -22.01
C LEU A 25 8.19 4.96 -21.48
N LEU A 26 8.62 4.37 -20.37
CA LEU A 26 7.95 3.23 -19.73
C LEU A 26 6.56 3.62 -19.22
N CYS A 27 6.37 4.83 -18.69
CA CYS A 27 5.06 5.36 -18.31
C CYS A 27 4.14 5.61 -19.50
N ALA A 28 4.69 5.86 -20.70
CA ALA A 28 3.90 6.04 -21.91
C ALA A 28 3.42 4.72 -22.53
N VAL A 29 4.06 3.58 -22.22
CA VAL A 29 3.70 2.25 -22.79
C VAL A 29 2.25 1.85 -22.49
N PRO A 30 1.73 1.91 -21.23
CA PRO A 30 0.34 1.55 -20.95
C PRO A 30 -0.67 2.45 -21.65
N ILE A 31 -0.34 3.74 -21.82
CA ILE A 31 -1.18 4.72 -22.52
C ILE A 31 -1.28 4.34 -24.01
N TRP A 32 -0.16 4.05 -24.65
CA TRP A 32 -0.14 3.61 -26.04
C TRP A 32 -0.83 2.25 -26.24
N VAL A 33 -0.67 1.31 -25.31
CA VAL A 33 -1.40 0.03 -25.34
C VAL A 33 -2.91 0.27 -25.28
N ALA A 34 -3.40 1.14 -24.40
CA ALA A 34 -4.81 1.49 -24.32
C ALA A 34 -5.33 2.16 -25.62
N VAL A 35 -4.53 3.04 -26.23
CA VAL A 35 -4.85 3.67 -27.52
C VAL A 35 -4.94 2.63 -28.65
N MET A 36 -3.99 1.69 -28.71
CA MET A 36 -3.99 0.63 -29.71
C MET A 36 -5.17 -0.33 -29.53
N ILE A 37 -5.52 -0.68 -28.28
CA ILE A 37 -6.72 -1.46 -27.98
C ILE A 37 -7.98 -0.70 -28.41
N GLY A 38 -8.08 0.59 -28.11
CA GLY A 38 -9.20 1.44 -28.54
C GLY A 38 -9.32 1.55 -30.06
N LEU A 39 -8.19 1.65 -30.78
CA LEU A 39 -8.15 1.64 -32.24
C LEU A 39 -8.59 0.29 -32.81
N VAL A 40 -8.10 -0.82 -32.25
CA VAL A 40 -8.49 -2.17 -32.70
C VAL A 40 -9.96 -2.42 -32.43
N ILE A 41 -10.49 -2.03 -31.26
CA ILE A 41 -11.93 -2.12 -30.96
C ILE A 41 -12.71 -1.24 -31.91
N GLY A 42 -12.31 0.02 -32.13
CA GLY A 42 -12.98 0.94 -33.05
C GLY A 42 -12.96 0.49 -34.51
N TRP A 43 -11.89 -0.17 -34.96
CA TRP A 43 -11.75 -0.72 -36.31
C TRP A 43 -12.48 -2.05 -36.49
N SER A 44 -12.51 -2.88 -35.44
CA SER A 44 -13.20 -4.17 -35.43
C SER A 44 -14.71 -4.00 -35.19
N TRP A 45 -15.13 -2.86 -34.63
CA TRP A 45 -16.53 -2.50 -34.48
C TRP A 45 -17.06 -1.88 -35.78
N ARG A 46 -17.44 -2.73 -36.73
CA ARG A 46 -18.40 -2.36 -37.78
C ARG A 46 -19.81 -2.79 -37.34
N PRO A 47 -20.68 -1.87 -36.90
CA PRO A 47 -22.05 -2.23 -36.57
C PRO A 47 -22.75 -2.70 -37.85
N ARG A 48 -23.30 -3.93 -37.83
CA ARG A 48 -24.06 -4.51 -38.96
C ARG A 48 -25.30 -3.68 -39.36
N TRP A 49 -25.70 -2.73 -38.52
CA TRP A 49 -26.79 -1.76 -38.75
C TRP A 49 -26.42 -0.59 -39.67
N THR A 50 -25.13 -0.39 -39.98
CA THR A 50 -24.70 0.70 -40.89
C THR A 50 -25.27 0.53 -42.31
N GLY A 51 -25.52 -0.71 -42.76
CA GLY A 51 -26.23 -0.98 -44.02
C GLY A 51 -27.73 -0.65 -43.98
N LEU A 52 -28.37 -0.80 -42.82
CA LEU A 52 -29.80 -0.46 -42.60
C LEU A 52 -30.01 1.06 -42.56
N VAL A 53 -29.07 1.81 -41.97
CA VAL A 53 -29.09 3.28 -42.01
C VAL A 53 -28.80 3.79 -43.42
N TYR A 54 -27.92 3.12 -44.18
CA TYR A 54 -27.58 3.51 -45.55
C TYR A 54 -28.72 3.26 -46.57
N LEU A 55 -29.57 2.24 -46.34
CA LEU A 55 -30.80 2.04 -47.13
C LEU A 55 -31.95 2.94 -46.66
N GLY A 56 -32.10 3.16 -45.35
CA GLY A 56 -33.19 3.96 -44.78
C GLY A 56 -33.07 5.47 -45.03
N LEU A 57 -31.86 5.99 -45.25
CA LEU A 57 -31.60 7.43 -45.43
C LEU A 57 -31.41 7.85 -46.90
N ARG A 58 -31.76 7.00 -47.89
CA ARG A 58 -31.74 7.40 -49.31
C ARG A 58 -33.04 8.01 -49.83
N SER A 59 -34.16 7.95 -49.10
CA SER A 59 -35.44 8.46 -49.61
C SER A 59 -35.80 9.89 -49.18
N LYS A 60 -35.09 10.51 -48.21
CA LYS A 60 -35.52 11.81 -47.67
C LYS A 60 -34.47 12.89 -47.36
N LEU A 61 -33.23 12.79 -47.83
CA LEU A 61 -32.30 13.93 -47.80
C LEU A 61 -31.63 14.15 -49.16
N ARG A 62 -32.38 14.77 -50.08
CA ARG A 62 -31.84 15.37 -51.31
C ARG A 62 -31.57 16.88 -51.19
N PHE A 63 -31.57 17.42 -49.97
CA PHE A 63 -31.48 18.87 -49.71
C PHE A 63 -30.65 19.17 -48.46
N ALA A 64 -29.37 18.80 -48.43
CA ALA A 64 -28.36 19.36 -47.50
C ALA A 64 -26.91 18.92 -47.82
N TRP A 65 -26.63 18.45 -49.03
CA TRP A 65 -25.26 18.09 -49.44
C TRP A 65 -24.72 19.11 -50.44
N THR A 66 -24.39 20.29 -49.91
CA THR A 66 -23.47 21.26 -50.50
C THR A 66 -22.53 21.80 -49.42
N LEU A 67 -21.80 20.91 -48.75
CA LEU A 67 -20.60 21.27 -48.00
C LEU A 67 -19.51 20.20 -48.23
N PRO A 68 -18.22 20.56 -48.39
CA PRO A 68 -17.19 19.62 -48.84
C PRO A 68 -16.89 18.54 -47.79
N PRO A 69 -16.49 17.32 -48.21
CA PRO A 69 -16.26 16.19 -47.32
C PRO A 69 -14.97 16.39 -46.51
N GLY A 70 -15.11 16.78 -45.24
CA GLY A 70 -13.96 16.93 -44.34
C GLY A 70 -14.25 17.44 -42.93
N PHE A 71 -15.51 17.47 -42.50
CA PHE A 71 -15.92 18.11 -41.24
C PHE A 71 -16.49 17.10 -40.25
N GLY A 72 -15.63 16.53 -39.38
CA GLY A 72 -16.09 15.72 -38.25
C GLY A 72 -15.02 14.78 -37.68
N ALA A 73 -14.09 15.33 -36.89
CA ALA A 73 -13.24 14.66 -35.87
C ALA A 73 -12.05 15.55 -35.51
N ARG A 74 -11.45 16.23 -36.50
CA ARG A 74 -10.25 17.05 -36.32
C ARG A 74 -10.47 18.29 -35.44
N ARG A 75 -11.65 18.92 -35.48
CA ARG A 75 -11.95 20.10 -34.64
C ARG A 75 -12.28 19.77 -33.18
N LEU A 76 -12.81 18.57 -32.91
CA LEU A 76 -12.97 18.05 -31.54
C LEU A 76 -11.61 17.71 -30.93
N TRP A 77 -10.69 17.19 -31.74
CA TRP A 77 -9.29 16.99 -31.34
C TRP A 77 -8.60 18.32 -31.03
N PHE A 78 -8.66 19.31 -31.93
CA PHE A 78 -8.08 20.63 -31.67
C PHE A 78 -8.71 21.37 -30.48
N ALA A 79 -10.00 21.18 -30.19
CA ALA A 79 -10.64 21.73 -29.00
C ALA A 79 -10.11 21.08 -27.70
N PHE A 80 -9.92 19.76 -27.69
CA PHE A 80 -9.32 19.04 -26.54
C PHE A 80 -7.82 19.32 -26.39
N THR A 81 -7.06 19.49 -27.47
CA THR A 81 -5.64 19.90 -27.43
C THR A 81 -5.48 21.36 -27.00
N ALA A 82 -6.40 22.26 -27.40
CA ALA A 82 -6.38 23.65 -26.95
C ALA A 82 -6.76 23.79 -25.46
N LEU A 83 -7.71 22.99 -24.95
CA LEU A 83 -8.09 22.97 -23.53
C LEU A 83 -6.96 22.43 -22.62
N SER A 84 -6.17 21.47 -23.11
CA SER A 84 -5.01 20.93 -22.38
C SER A 84 -3.77 21.83 -22.46
N ALA A 85 -3.58 22.58 -23.56
CA ALA A 85 -2.53 23.61 -23.64
C ALA A 85 -2.85 24.85 -22.78
N PHE A 86 -4.14 25.19 -22.61
CA PHE A 86 -4.55 26.37 -21.83
C PHE A 86 -4.41 26.19 -20.30
N SER A 87 -4.48 24.96 -19.78
CA SER A 87 -4.26 24.69 -18.35
C SER A 87 -2.77 24.74 -17.95
N VAL A 88 -1.87 24.38 -18.87
CA VAL A 88 -0.42 24.48 -18.67
C VAL A 88 0.07 25.92 -18.87
N GLY A 89 -0.50 26.65 -19.84
CA GLY A 89 -0.16 28.05 -20.10
C GLY A 89 -0.51 29.02 -18.97
N ARG A 90 -1.56 28.74 -18.17
CA ARG A 90 -1.98 29.60 -17.05
C ARG A 90 -0.99 29.55 -15.87
N THR A 91 -0.34 28.40 -15.66
CA THR A 91 0.62 28.17 -14.58
C THR A 91 2.02 28.70 -14.91
N LEU A 92 2.38 28.76 -16.20
CA LEU A 92 3.59 29.45 -16.65
C LEU A 92 3.41 30.97 -16.72
N TRP A 93 2.25 31.46 -17.14
CA TRP A 93 1.98 32.90 -17.22
C TRP A 93 1.87 33.57 -15.84
N SER A 94 1.39 32.87 -14.81
CA SER A 94 1.38 33.38 -13.43
C SER A 94 2.78 33.45 -12.81
N ARG A 95 3.72 32.59 -13.24
CA ARG A 95 5.13 32.62 -12.80
C ARG A 95 5.96 33.67 -13.55
N PHE A 96 5.61 34.02 -14.79
CA PHE A 96 6.28 35.07 -15.55
C PHE A 96 5.79 36.49 -15.22
N ARG A 97 4.57 36.66 -14.70
CA ARG A 97 4.01 37.99 -14.33
C ARG A 97 4.41 38.47 -12.93
N GLY A 98 5.05 37.63 -12.12
CA GLY A 98 5.53 37.97 -10.78
C GLY A 98 6.95 38.53 -10.70
N LYS A 99 7.66 38.67 -11.83
CA LYS A 99 9.07 39.10 -11.86
C LYS A 99 9.27 40.28 -12.80
N GLY A 100 8.47 41.33 -12.57
CA GLY A 100 8.46 42.54 -13.38
C GLY A 100 7.96 43.76 -12.60
N LYS A 101 8.42 43.94 -11.35
CA LYS A 101 8.36 45.24 -10.66
C LYS A 101 9.27 45.28 -9.44
N GLU A 102 10.59 45.22 -9.66
CA GLU A 102 11.58 45.67 -8.69
C GLU A 102 12.78 46.24 -9.45
N SER A 103 12.64 47.50 -9.84
CA SER A 103 13.71 48.39 -10.27
C SER A 103 13.11 49.79 -10.45
N ALA A 104 12.86 50.47 -9.33
CA ALA A 104 12.81 51.93 -9.23
C ALA A 104 12.41 52.32 -7.80
N ALA A 105 13.41 52.49 -6.94
CA ALA A 105 13.45 53.51 -5.87
C ALA A 105 14.58 53.16 -4.88
N ALA A 106 15.83 53.35 -5.32
CA ALA A 106 16.93 53.61 -4.41
C ALA A 106 17.34 55.07 -4.64
N ALA A 107 16.83 55.98 -3.82
CA ALA A 107 17.45 57.28 -3.50
C ALA A 107 16.58 58.03 -2.47
N ALA A 108 17.26 58.57 -1.45
CA ALA A 108 16.77 59.39 -0.32
C ALA A 108 16.09 58.57 0.81
N ALA A 109 16.45 58.67 2.09
CA ALA A 109 17.27 59.64 2.78
C ALA A 109 17.90 59.03 4.05
N SER A 110 19.05 59.58 4.40
CA SER A 110 19.76 59.53 5.68
C SER A 110 18.90 59.90 6.88
N GLY A 111 19.23 59.37 8.06
CA GLY A 111 18.90 60.03 9.33
C GLY A 111 18.84 59.09 10.54
N SER A 112 19.60 59.44 11.57
CA SER A 112 19.76 58.82 12.89
C SER A 112 18.46 58.65 13.70
N ASP A 113 18.38 57.61 14.54
CA ASP A 113 18.56 57.72 16.00
C ASP A 113 18.14 56.42 16.74
N SER A 114 18.96 56.01 17.70
CA SER A 114 18.56 55.18 18.86
C SER A 114 18.02 56.12 19.97
N PRO A 115 17.44 55.69 21.12
CA PRO A 115 17.42 54.34 21.73
C PRO A 115 16.06 53.96 22.38
N ALA A 116 15.96 52.75 22.95
CA ALA A 116 15.65 52.51 24.38
C ALA A 116 15.09 51.10 24.65
N ILE A 117 15.72 50.49 25.65
CA ILE A 117 15.39 49.23 26.31
C ILE A 117 14.22 49.45 27.27
N VAL A 118 13.23 48.56 27.26
CA VAL A 118 12.38 48.31 28.44
C VAL A 118 12.19 46.81 28.62
N SER A 119 12.86 46.31 29.65
CA SER A 119 12.65 45.04 30.33
C SER A 119 11.32 45.03 31.09
N VAL A 120 10.56 43.94 31.01
CA VAL A 120 9.62 43.55 32.07
C VAL A 120 9.82 42.07 32.37
N ASP A 121 10.15 41.85 33.64
CA ASP A 121 10.40 40.60 34.35
C ASP A 121 9.10 40.06 34.97
N GLY A 122 9.11 38.78 35.35
CA GLY A 122 8.06 38.10 36.13
C GLY A 122 7.13 37.21 35.29
N SER A 123 6.92 35.93 35.57
CA SER A 123 7.12 35.17 36.80
C SER A 123 7.31 33.71 36.44
N GLY A 124 8.32 33.08 37.04
CA GLY A 124 8.45 31.62 37.06
C GLY A 124 7.23 31.00 37.73
N GLY A 125 6.63 30.05 37.05
CA GLY A 125 5.72 29.06 37.62
C GLY A 125 6.29 27.70 37.25
N ASP A 126 6.82 27.01 38.24
CA ASP A 126 7.26 25.63 38.13
C ASP A 126 6.07 24.76 37.70
N ILE A 127 6.13 24.22 36.49
CA ILE A 127 5.15 23.25 36.01
C ILE A 127 5.59 21.88 36.54
N GLU A 128 4.86 21.38 37.54
CA GLU A 128 4.93 19.99 37.99
C GLU A 128 4.78 19.01 36.80
N PRO A 129 5.67 18.02 36.62
CA PRO A 129 5.60 17.06 35.51
C PRO A 129 4.75 15.81 35.83
N SER A 130 3.80 15.87 36.78
CA SER A 130 3.14 14.68 37.33
C SER A 130 1.92 14.18 36.54
N ASN A 131 1.23 15.02 35.75
CA ASN A 131 -0.02 14.62 35.09
C ASN A 131 0.12 14.18 33.62
N ALA A 132 1.20 14.53 32.92
CA ALA A 132 1.37 14.15 31.51
C ALA A 132 1.81 12.68 31.35
N THR A 133 2.60 12.17 32.31
CA THR A 133 3.18 10.83 32.25
C THR A 133 2.13 9.73 32.47
N SER A 134 1.12 9.94 33.32
CA SER A 134 0.06 8.95 33.51
C SER A 134 -0.83 8.82 32.27
N LEU A 135 -1.09 9.93 31.56
CA LEU A 135 -1.98 9.94 30.40
C LEU A 135 -1.43 9.14 29.22
N ILE A 136 -0.11 9.15 29.01
CA ILE A 136 0.52 8.36 27.93
C ILE A 136 0.58 6.87 28.29
N GLU A 137 0.78 6.51 29.56
CA GLU A 137 0.87 5.11 29.99
C GLU A 137 -0.45 4.35 29.78
N ASP A 138 -1.58 5.04 29.90
CA ASP A 138 -2.93 4.48 29.72
C ASP A 138 -3.37 4.37 28.25
N VAL A 139 -2.57 4.87 27.30
CA VAL A 139 -2.92 4.84 25.87
C VAL A 139 -2.93 3.41 25.33
N VAL A 140 -1.98 2.58 25.76
CA VAL A 140 -1.88 1.16 25.40
C VAL A 140 -1.70 0.33 26.66
N THR A 141 -2.65 -0.56 26.90
CA THR A 141 -2.85 -1.24 28.18
C THR A 141 -2.79 -2.76 28.01
N GLU A 142 -2.74 -3.49 29.12
CA GLU A 142 -2.76 -4.97 29.12
C GLU A 142 -4.04 -5.54 28.47
N LYS A 143 -5.17 -4.82 28.52
CA LYS A 143 -6.39 -5.21 27.78
C LYS A 143 -6.19 -5.28 26.27
N ASP A 144 -5.27 -4.48 25.72
CA ASP A 144 -4.94 -4.55 24.31
C ASP A 144 -4.09 -5.79 23.98
N VAL A 145 -3.32 -6.29 24.95
CA VAL A 145 -2.61 -7.57 24.86
C VAL A 145 -3.60 -8.73 24.92
N GLU A 146 -4.54 -8.71 25.87
CA GLU A 146 -5.63 -9.69 25.95
C GLU A 146 -6.42 -9.75 24.63
N HIS A 147 -6.74 -8.59 24.05
CA HIS A 147 -7.39 -8.51 22.73
C HIS A 147 -6.55 -9.15 21.62
N LEU A 148 -5.24 -8.89 21.58
CA LEU A 148 -4.33 -9.56 20.65
C LEU A 148 -4.36 -11.08 20.82
N LEU A 149 -4.28 -11.57 22.07
CA LEU A 149 -4.28 -13.00 22.37
C LEU A 149 -5.60 -13.65 21.96
N ASN A 150 -6.74 -13.04 22.27
CA ASN A 150 -8.05 -13.54 21.85
C ASN A 150 -8.16 -13.68 20.31
N LEU A 151 -7.61 -12.73 19.56
CA LEU A 151 -7.59 -12.80 18.09
C LEU A 151 -6.68 -13.92 17.57
N LEU A 152 -5.60 -14.24 18.30
CA LEU A 152 -4.66 -15.31 17.96
C LEU A 152 -5.14 -16.71 18.37
N GLU A 153 -5.81 -16.82 19.51
CA GLU A 153 -6.30 -18.07 20.10
C GLU A 153 -7.57 -18.59 19.44
N SER A 154 -8.32 -17.73 18.72
CA SER A 154 -9.50 -18.15 17.97
C SER A 154 -9.18 -19.38 17.11
N LYS A 155 -9.71 -20.55 17.53
CA LYS A 155 -9.35 -21.85 16.94
C LYS A 155 -9.60 -21.81 15.44
N ASP A 156 -8.69 -22.41 14.67
CA ASP A 156 -8.83 -22.54 13.22
C ASP A 156 -10.16 -23.27 12.90
N GLY A 157 -11.20 -22.49 12.60
CA GLY A 157 -12.58 -22.98 12.42
C GLY A 157 -13.66 -22.02 12.96
N GLU A 158 -13.45 -21.36 14.11
CA GLU A 158 -14.47 -20.51 14.75
C GLU A 158 -14.62 -19.16 14.06
N MET A 159 -13.50 -18.54 13.67
CA MET A 159 -13.53 -17.28 12.91
C MET A 159 -13.54 -17.49 11.39
N GLY A 160 -13.64 -18.72 10.87
CA GLY A 160 -13.70 -18.94 9.41
C GLY A 160 -12.51 -18.33 8.63
N TRP A 161 -11.30 -18.41 9.20
CA TRP A 161 -10.07 -17.92 8.57
C TRP A 161 -9.86 -18.55 7.19
N GLN A 162 -9.70 -17.71 6.16
CA GLN A 162 -9.42 -18.13 4.80
C GLN A 162 -7.92 -18.03 4.52
N ASN A 163 -7.31 -19.12 4.02
CA ASN A 163 -5.92 -19.07 3.58
C ASN A 163 -5.76 -18.07 2.43
N LEU A 164 -4.81 -17.16 2.57
CA LEU A 164 -4.51 -16.12 1.60
C LEU A 164 -3.24 -16.46 0.83
N MET A 165 -2.19 -16.92 1.53
CA MET A 165 -0.94 -17.36 0.91
C MET A 165 -0.10 -18.19 1.86
N GLU A 166 0.71 -19.07 1.26
CA GLU A 166 1.79 -19.77 1.92
C GLU A 166 3.00 -19.77 0.99
N ARG A 167 4.13 -19.24 1.48
CA ARG A 167 5.36 -19.05 0.71
C ARG A 167 6.57 -19.26 1.59
N SER A 168 7.59 -19.89 1.04
CA SER A 168 8.86 -20.12 1.72
C SER A 168 10.06 -19.73 0.84
N THR A 169 11.15 -19.44 1.51
CA THR A 169 12.51 -19.29 0.97
C THR A 169 13.43 -20.13 1.86
N SER A 170 14.72 -20.21 1.54
CA SER A 170 15.68 -20.96 2.37
C SER A 170 15.76 -20.45 3.81
N ASN A 171 15.55 -19.15 4.04
CA ASN A 171 15.81 -18.50 5.34
C ASN A 171 14.57 -17.79 5.91
N MET A 172 13.38 -18.09 5.38
CA MET A 172 12.10 -17.58 5.88
C MET A 172 10.93 -18.42 5.36
N ALA A 173 9.87 -18.63 6.14
CA ALA A 173 8.55 -18.81 5.52
C ALA A 173 7.50 -17.91 6.13
N TYR A 174 6.45 -17.76 5.33
CA TYR A 174 5.37 -16.83 5.52
C TYR A 174 4.06 -17.54 5.18
N GLN A 175 3.14 -17.51 6.13
CA GLN A 175 1.77 -17.95 5.96
C GLN A 175 0.87 -16.77 6.30
N ALA A 176 -0.22 -16.59 5.56
CA ALA A 176 -1.21 -15.57 5.87
C ALA A 176 -2.62 -16.05 5.62
N TRP A 177 -3.52 -15.55 6.46
CA TRP A 177 -4.94 -15.80 6.47
C TRP A 177 -5.68 -14.48 6.53
N ARG A 178 -6.94 -14.50 6.11
CA ARG A 178 -7.85 -13.37 6.26
C ARG A 178 -9.18 -13.83 6.82
N HIS A 179 -9.82 -12.96 7.58
CA HIS A 179 -11.17 -13.12 8.10
C HIS A 179 -11.96 -11.87 7.71
N GLU A 180 -13.16 -12.07 7.16
CA GLU A 180 -14.08 -10.97 6.82
C GLU A 180 -15.26 -11.04 7.80
N PRO A 181 -15.26 -10.24 8.89
CA PRO A 181 -16.38 -10.19 9.82
C PRO A 181 -17.61 -9.58 9.15
N GLU A 182 -18.81 -9.90 9.66
CA GLU A 182 -20.08 -9.34 9.17
C GLU A 182 -20.09 -7.81 9.20
N THR A 183 -19.49 -7.25 10.26
CA THR A 183 -19.33 -5.81 10.46
C THR A 183 -17.85 -5.48 10.67
N GLY A 184 -17.41 -4.34 10.14
CA GLY A 184 -16.03 -3.86 10.29
C GLY A 184 -15.07 -4.19 9.12
N PRO A 185 -13.77 -3.90 9.29
CA PRO A 185 -12.74 -4.13 8.28
C PRO A 185 -12.37 -5.60 8.15
N VAL A 186 -11.68 -5.95 7.06
CA VAL A 186 -11.06 -7.28 6.90
C VAL A 186 -9.92 -7.41 7.91
N VAL A 187 -9.89 -8.52 8.63
CA VAL A 187 -8.83 -8.85 9.57
C VAL A 187 -7.84 -9.80 8.87
N TYR A 188 -6.55 -9.49 8.97
CA TYR A 188 -5.47 -10.32 8.46
C TYR A 188 -4.68 -10.92 9.61
N ARG A 189 -4.32 -12.19 9.46
CA ARG A 189 -3.37 -12.89 10.34
C ARG A 189 -2.20 -13.35 9.50
N SER A 190 -0.99 -13.23 10.00
CA SER A 190 0.18 -13.82 9.35
C SER A 190 1.11 -14.48 10.35
N ARG A 191 1.83 -15.49 9.89
CA ARG A 191 2.88 -16.18 10.62
C ARG A 191 4.14 -16.15 9.77
N THR A 192 5.17 -15.49 10.28
CA THR A 192 6.48 -15.37 9.62
C THR A 192 7.52 -16.02 10.51
N VAL A 193 8.34 -16.91 9.97
CA VAL A 193 9.49 -17.47 10.69
C VAL A 193 10.76 -17.04 9.98
N PHE A 194 11.67 -16.40 10.72
CA PHE A 194 13.00 -16.01 10.27
C PHE A 194 14.02 -17.01 10.82
N GLU A 195 14.80 -17.63 9.94
CA GLU A 195 15.95 -18.47 10.35
C GLU A 195 17.11 -17.60 10.83
N ASP A 196 17.96 -18.12 11.71
CA ASP A 196 19.15 -17.44 12.22
C ASP A 196 18.85 -16.03 12.79
N ALA A 197 17.81 -15.94 13.62
CA ALA A 197 17.26 -14.69 14.13
C ALA A 197 16.92 -14.80 15.62
N THR A 198 17.37 -13.84 16.43
CA THR A 198 16.99 -13.76 17.83
C THR A 198 15.71 -12.93 18.01
N PRO A 199 14.84 -13.27 18.98
CA PRO A 199 13.65 -12.48 19.30
C PRO A 199 13.94 -11.00 19.56
N GLU A 200 15.04 -10.67 20.24
CA GLU A 200 15.44 -9.29 20.55
C GLU A 200 15.74 -8.49 19.28
N LEU A 201 16.45 -9.11 18.33
CA LEU A 201 16.82 -8.45 17.08
C LEU A 201 15.58 -8.21 16.21
N VAL A 202 14.67 -9.18 16.17
CA VAL A 202 13.39 -9.06 15.44
C VAL A 202 12.51 -8.00 16.10
N ARG A 203 12.42 -7.97 17.44
CA ARG A 203 11.71 -6.93 18.20
C ARG A 203 12.20 -5.54 17.81
N ASP A 204 13.51 -5.32 17.90
CA ASP A 204 14.10 -4.01 17.59
C ASP A 204 13.84 -3.63 16.13
N PHE A 205 14.01 -4.56 15.18
CA PHE A 205 13.76 -4.32 13.75
C PHE A 205 12.32 -3.88 13.44
N PHE A 206 11.32 -4.53 14.05
CA PHE A 206 9.92 -4.19 13.82
C PHE A 206 9.52 -2.86 14.46
N TRP A 207 10.23 -2.43 15.51
CA TRP A 207 9.96 -1.18 16.23
C TRP A 207 10.72 0.04 15.68
N ASP A 208 11.81 -0.17 14.94
CA ASP A 208 12.75 0.87 14.49
C ASP A 208 12.24 1.67 13.28
N ASP A 209 11.48 2.74 13.56
CA ASP A 209 10.97 3.65 12.53
C ASP A 209 12.07 4.47 11.84
N GLU A 210 13.22 4.66 12.48
CA GLU A 210 14.36 5.37 11.87
C GLU A 210 15.08 4.49 10.85
N PHE A 211 15.09 3.17 11.06
CA PHE A 211 15.62 2.22 10.08
C PHE A 211 14.63 1.87 8.98
N ARG A 212 13.33 1.91 9.28
CA ARG A 212 12.27 1.43 8.40
C ARG A 212 12.26 2.02 6.97
N PRO A 213 12.48 3.33 6.74
CA PRO A 213 12.52 3.91 5.39
C PRO A 213 13.59 3.29 4.46
N LYS A 214 14.60 2.59 5.02
CA LYS A 214 15.62 1.89 4.23
C LYS A 214 15.07 0.68 3.47
N TRP A 215 13.94 0.11 3.91
CA TRP A 215 13.36 -1.09 3.30
C TRP A 215 11.87 -0.96 2.96
N ASP A 216 11.13 -0.10 3.67
CA ASP A 216 9.71 0.18 3.43
C ASP A 216 9.53 1.54 2.73
N PRO A 217 9.37 1.56 1.39
CA PRO A 217 9.20 2.81 0.65
C PRO A 217 7.83 3.47 0.90
N MET A 218 6.90 2.79 1.59
CA MET A 218 5.61 3.38 1.91
C MET A 218 5.71 4.35 3.10
N LEU A 219 6.67 4.20 4.02
CA LEU A 219 6.80 5.13 5.14
C LEU A 219 7.52 6.41 4.70
N ALA A 220 6.77 7.48 4.43
CA ALA A 220 7.32 8.76 3.97
C ALA A 220 7.67 9.73 5.09
N HIS A 221 6.98 9.63 6.22
CA HIS A 221 7.25 10.45 7.39
C HIS A 221 6.99 9.65 8.65
N PHE A 222 7.83 9.84 9.65
CA PHE A 222 7.57 9.43 11.01
C PHE A 222 8.03 10.53 11.97
N LYS A 223 7.35 10.64 13.11
CA LYS A 223 7.76 11.50 14.22
C LYS A 223 7.25 10.89 15.53
N ILE A 224 8.14 10.72 16.50
CA ILE A 224 7.75 10.42 17.88
C ILE A 224 7.10 11.68 18.44
N LEU A 225 5.82 11.60 18.80
CA LEU A 225 5.08 12.71 19.39
C LEU A 225 5.30 12.75 20.90
N GLU A 226 5.15 11.60 21.56
CA GLU A 226 5.35 11.44 22.98
C GLU A 226 5.94 10.06 23.26
N GLU A 227 6.67 9.92 24.37
CA GLU A 227 7.27 8.67 24.79
C GLU A 227 7.36 8.58 26.31
N CYS A 228 7.20 7.38 26.85
CA CYS A 228 7.32 7.07 28.26
C CYS A 228 8.49 6.10 28.48
N PRO A 229 9.66 6.58 28.94
CA PRO A 229 10.86 5.74 29.07
C PRO A 229 10.78 4.61 30.11
N SER A 230 9.87 4.71 31.09
CA SER A 230 9.65 3.69 32.13
C SER A 230 8.97 2.45 31.56
N THR A 231 7.93 2.66 30.76
CA THR A 231 7.05 1.59 30.23
C THR A 231 7.35 1.21 28.78
N GLY A 232 8.09 2.06 28.06
CA GLY A 232 8.34 1.92 26.63
C GLY A 232 7.20 2.40 25.73
N THR A 233 6.14 2.99 26.30
CA THR A 233 5.00 3.48 25.52
C THR A 233 5.41 4.63 24.61
N MET A 234 4.91 4.64 23.39
CA MET A 234 5.16 5.71 22.43
C MET A 234 3.87 6.10 21.72
N ILE A 235 3.69 7.39 21.47
CA ILE A 235 2.73 7.91 20.48
C ILE A 235 3.54 8.38 19.28
N VAL A 236 3.23 7.86 18.10
CA VAL A 236 3.98 8.12 16.88
C VAL A 236 3.05 8.60 15.78
N HIS A 237 3.49 9.62 15.05
CA HIS A 237 2.85 10.11 13.85
C HIS A 237 3.52 9.49 12.62
N TRP A 238 2.76 8.78 11.79
CA TRP A 238 3.24 8.25 10.51
C TRP A 238 2.45 8.84 9.34
N ILE A 239 3.14 9.06 8.21
CA ILE A 239 2.49 9.28 6.91
C ILE A 239 2.96 8.17 5.96
N LYS A 240 2.01 7.38 5.47
CA LYS A 240 2.28 6.35 4.47
C LYS A 240 1.85 6.79 3.08
N LYS A 241 2.74 6.55 2.10
CA LYS A 241 2.47 6.72 0.67
C LYS A 241 1.52 5.66 0.19
N PHE A 242 0.50 6.11 -0.51
CA PHE A 242 -0.44 5.26 -1.21
C PHE A 242 -0.33 5.48 -2.72
N PRO A 243 -0.86 4.54 -3.54
CA PRO A 243 -0.90 4.73 -4.99
C PRO A 243 -1.52 6.08 -5.37
N PHE A 244 -1.00 6.73 -6.42
CA PHE A 244 -1.32 8.13 -6.79
C PHE A 244 -2.81 8.44 -6.98
N PHE A 245 -3.65 7.43 -7.20
CA PHE A 245 -5.10 7.57 -7.34
C PHE A 245 -5.85 7.71 -6.00
N CYS A 246 -5.15 7.67 -4.87
CA CYS A 246 -5.72 7.89 -3.55
C CYS A 246 -4.79 8.74 -2.67
N SER A 247 -5.36 9.48 -1.71
CA SER A 247 -4.57 10.31 -0.80
C SER A 247 -3.62 9.47 0.07
N ASP A 248 -2.46 10.00 0.41
CA ASP A 248 -1.60 9.39 1.45
C ASP A 248 -2.37 9.21 2.77
N ARG A 249 -1.95 8.26 3.61
CA ARG A 249 -2.61 7.97 4.88
C ARG A 249 -1.79 8.50 6.05
N GLU A 250 -2.47 9.17 6.96
CA GLU A 250 -1.92 9.67 8.21
C GLU A 250 -2.35 8.75 9.35
N TYR A 251 -1.41 8.37 10.19
CA TYR A 251 -1.65 7.52 11.34
C TYR A 251 -1.11 8.21 12.58
N ILE A 252 -1.89 8.17 13.65
CA ILE A 252 -1.42 8.49 14.98
C ILE A 252 -1.59 7.23 15.79
N ILE A 253 -0.45 6.59 16.10
CA ILE A 253 -0.43 5.26 16.70
C ILE A 253 0.13 5.33 18.11
N GLY A 254 -0.54 4.67 19.03
CA GLY A 254 0.02 4.32 20.33
C GLY A 254 0.60 2.92 20.25
N ARG A 255 1.80 2.72 20.81
CA ARG A 255 2.46 1.42 20.82
C ARG A 255 3.23 1.16 22.10
N ARG A 256 3.25 -0.11 22.53
CA ARG A 256 3.97 -0.59 23.73
C ARG A 256 4.31 -2.08 23.58
N ILE A 257 5.35 -2.53 24.28
CA ILE A 257 5.81 -3.93 24.29
C ILE A 257 5.75 -4.50 25.70
N TRP A 258 5.14 -5.68 25.81
CA TRP A 258 5.21 -6.54 26.99
C TRP A 258 6.10 -7.74 26.73
N GLU A 259 6.67 -8.31 27.78
CA GLU A 259 7.62 -9.40 27.71
C GLU A 259 7.32 -10.48 28.77
N ASP A 260 7.30 -11.73 28.32
CA ASP A 260 7.31 -12.93 29.15
C ASP A 260 8.42 -13.87 28.67
N GLY A 261 9.46 -14.06 29.49
CA GLY A 261 10.65 -14.81 29.11
C GLY A 261 11.36 -14.24 27.86
N LYS A 262 11.30 -14.96 26.73
CA LYS A 262 11.81 -14.52 25.42
C LYS A 262 10.70 -14.24 24.40
N THR A 263 9.47 -14.14 24.89
CA THR A 263 8.29 -13.83 24.09
C THR A 263 7.93 -12.37 24.28
N TYR A 264 7.75 -11.65 23.17
CA TYR A 264 7.38 -10.24 23.18
C TYR A 264 6.00 -10.04 22.58
N TYR A 265 5.13 -9.36 23.30
CA TYR A 265 3.78 -8.99 22.90
C TYR A 265 3.79 -7.51 22.51
N CYS A 266 3.74 -7.25 21.21
CA CYS A 266 3.89 -5.93 20.64
C CYS A 266 2.53 -5.41 20.20
N VAL A 267 2.04 -4.36 20.84
CA VAL A 267 0.75 -3.76 20.49
C VAL A 267 0.99 -2.43 19.79
N THR A 268 0.34 -2.23 18.64
CA THR A 268 0.23 -0.93 17.99
C THR A 268 -1.23 -0.70 17.55
N LYS A 269 -1.82 0.40 17.99
CA LYS A 269 -3.19 0.78 17.66
C LYS A 269 -3.33 2.27 17.34
N GLY A 270 -4.38 2.64 16.62
CA GLY A 270 -4.75 4.03 16.39
C GLY A 270 -5.19 4.69 17.68
N VAL A 271 -4.75 5.93 17.94
CA VAL A 271 -5.04 6.68 19.17
C VAL A 271 -5.40 8.13 18.86
N PRO A 272 -6.31 8.75 19.62
CA PRO A 272 -6.62 10.16 19.44
C PRO A 272 -5.43 11.02 19.88
N TYR A 273 -5.18 12.12 19.17
CA TYR A 273 -4.16 13.09 19.54
C TYR A 273 -4.62 14.52 19.19
N PRO A 274 -5.31 15.21 20.12
CA PRO A 274 -5.97 16.49 19.84
C PRO A 274 -5.01 17.60 19.38
N ALA A 275 -3.74 17.58 19.81
CA ALA A 275 -2.76 18.58 19.43
C ALA A 275 -2.37 18.53 17.95
N LEU A 276 -2.62 17.41 17.25
CA LEU A 276 -2.42 17.29 15.81
C LEU A 276 -3.77 17.34 15.10
N GLN A 277 -4.13 18.51 14.56
CA GLN A 277 -5.39 18.72 13.85
C GLN A 277 -5.49 17.87 12.58
N ARG A 278 -6.71 17.49 12.22
CA ARG A 278 -6.97 16.70 11.00
C ARG A 278 -6.85 17.58 9.77
N SER A 279 -6.18 17.06 8.75
CA SER A 279 -6.16 17.61 7.39
C SER A 279 -7.03 16.76 6.47
N ASP A 280 -7.49 17.34 5.36
CA ASP A 280 -8.13 16.59 4.27
C ASP A 280 -7.14 15.68 3.54
N LYS A 281 -5.86 16.09 3.50
CA LYS A 281 -4.76 15.36 2.88
C LYS A 281 -3.48 15.55 3.71
N PRO A 282 -2.79 14.47 4.12
CA PRO A 282 -3.17 13.06 4.03
C PRO A 282 -4.48 12.70 4.76
N ARG A 283 -5.15 11.60 4.38
CA ARG A 283 -6.37 11.12 5.06
C ARG A 283 -5.98 10.42 6.35
N ARG A 284 -6.52 10.87 7.49
CA ARG A 284 -6.32 10.20 8.78
C ARG A 284 -7.02 8.84 8.85
N VAL A 285 -6.32 7.84 9.36
CA VAL A 285 -6.85 6.50 9.66
C VAL A 285 -7.03 6.39 11.18
N ASP A 286 -8.29 6.42 11.62
CA ASP A 286 -8.62 6.37 13.05
C ASP A 286 -8.66 4.92 13.56
N LEU A 287 -9.31 4.03 12.80
CA LEU A 287 -9.33 2.61 13.12
C LEU A 287 -8.07 1.94 12.58
N TYR A 288 -7.14 1.63 13.48
CA TYR A 288 -5.90 0.94 13.17
C TYR A 288 -5.55 -0.03 14.30
N PHE A 289 -5.25 -1.26 13.96
CA PHE A 289 -4.64 -2.24 14.88
C PHE A 289 -3.66 -3.09 14.08
N SER A 290 -2.42 -3.15 14.54
CA SER A 290 -1.36 -3.93 13.91
C SER A 290 -0.45 -4.41 15.01
N SER A 291 -0.73 -5.59 15.54
CA SER A 291 -0.09 -6.09 16.75
C SER A 291 0.42 -7.50 16.50
N TRP A 292 1.49 -7.89 17.18
CA TRP A 292 2.18 -9.14 16.89
C TRP A 292 2.88 -9.72 18.12
N VAL A 293 3.05 -11.04 18.09
CA VAL A 293 3.81 -11.81 19.08
C VAL A 293 5.10 -12.30 18.44
N ILE A 294 6.21 -12.08 19.12
CA ILE A 294 7.56 -12.53 18.71
C ILE A 294 7.99 -13.60 19.69
N LYS A 295 8.38 -14.79 19.22
CA LYS A 295 8.90 -15.86 20.08
C LYS A 295 9.99 -16.67 19.40
N PRO A 296 10.94 -17.24 20.17
CA PRO A 296 11.92 -18.16 19.62
C PRO A 296 11.22 -19.47 19.21
N VAL A 297 11.66 -20.07 18.11
CA VAL A 297 11.17 -21.37 17.62
C VAL A 297 12.34 -22.22 17.13
N GLN A 298 12.10 -23.53 17.00
CA GLN A 298 13.10 -24.42 16.44
C GLN A 298 13.36 -24.08 14.96
N SER A 299 14.62 -24.16 14.55
CA SER A 299 14.97 -24.05 13.13
C SER A 299 14.39 -25.22 12.33
N ARG A 300 14.00 -24.94 11.09
CA ARG A 300 13.57 -26.00 10.16
C ARG A 300 14.69 -26.92 9.70
N ARG A 301 15.94 -26.62 10.07
CA ARG A 301 17.10 -27.46 9.78
C ARG A 301 17.06 -28.79 10.54
N GLY A 302 16.17 -28.94 11.54
CA GLY A 302 15.96 -30.19 12.26
C GLY A 302 17.09 -30.53 13.24
N ASP A 303 17.89 -29.53 13.62
CA ASP A 303 18.96 -29.65 14.63
C ASP A 303 18.44 -29.52 16.08
N GLY A 304 17.13 -29.29 16.25
CA GLY A 304 16.47 -29.07 17.53
C GLY A 304 16.83 -27.73 18.19
N GLN A 305 17.63 -26.88 17.53
CA GLN A 305 18.11 -25.63 18.11
C GLN A 305 17.07 -24.52 17.93
N MET A 306 16.91 -23.69 18.98
CA MET A 306 16.02 -22.52 18.98
C MET A 306 16.68 -21.30 18.32
N THR A 307 17.18 -21.47 17.10
CA THR A 307 17.92 -20.46 16.32
C THR A 307 17.04 -19.66 15.37
N ALA A 308 15.75 -19.99 15.28
CA ALA A 308 14.77 -19.27 14.49
C ALA A 308 13.83 -18.43 15.37
N CYS A 309 13.21 -17.43 14.76
CA CYS A 309 12.25 -16.56 15.42
C CYS A 309 10.95 -16.52 14.64
N GLU A 310 9.82 -16.73 15.33
CA GLU A 310 8.48 -16.60 14.78
C GLU A 310 7.89 -15.23 15.15
N VAL A 311 7.22 -14.61 14.18
CA VAL A 311 6.37 -13.43 14.34
C VAL A 311 4.97 -13.79 13.87
N THR A 312 4.02 -13.77 14.80
CA THR A 312 2.60 -13.97 14.48
C THR A 312 1.88 -12.64 14.65
N LEU A 313 1.36 -12.11 13.55
CA LEU A 313 0.80 -10.76 13.45
C LEU A 313 -0.70 -10.82 13.16
N VAL A 314 -1.45 -9.93 13.81
CA VAL A 314 -2.85 -9.62 13.51
C VAL A 314 -2.96 -8.15 13.11
N HIS A 315 -3.70 -7.89 12.04
CA HIS A 315 -3.86 -6.55 11.50
C HIS A 315 -5.25 -6.28 10.94
N TYR A 316 -5.81 -5.13 11.28
CA TYR A 316 -6.98 -4.56 10.62
C TYR A 316 -6.91 -3.03 10.67
N GLU A 317 -7.45 -2.38 9.65
CA GLU A 317 -7.54 -0.93 9.60
C GLU A 317 -8.67 -0.47 8.67
N ASP A 318 -9.13 0.78 8.85
CA ASP A 318 -9.99 1.46 7.89
C ASP A 318 -9.22 2.54 7.10
N MET A 319 -8.60 2.09 6.01
CA MET A 319 -7.89 2.95 5.06
C MET A 319 -8.80 3.91 4.27
N GLY A 320 -10.12 3.76 4.36
CA GLY A 320 -11.08 4.46 3.50
C GLY A 320 -10.99 4.07 2.03
N ILE A 321 -10.57 2.82 1.75
CA ILE A 321 -10.52 2.24 0.40
C ILE A 321 -11.62 1.17 0.32
N PRO A 322 -12.33 1.05 -0.80
CA PRO A 322 -13.25 -0.07 -1.02
C PRO A 322 -12.57 -1.42 -0.76
N LYS A 323 -13.23 -2.29 0.00
CA LYS A 323 -12.66 -3.57 0.46
C LYS A 323 -12.08 -4.39 -0.69
N ASP A 324 -12.74 -4.45 -1.85
CA ASP A 324 -12.27 -5.23 -2.99
C ASP A 324 -11.00 -4.68 -3.63
N VAL A 325 -10.82 -3.36 -3.64
CA VAL A 325 -9.59 -2.71 -4.12
C VAL A 325 -8.43 -3.01 -3.15
N ALA A 326 -8.68 -2.93 -1.84
CA ALA A 326 -7.69 -3.30 -0.83
C ALA A 326 -7.29 -4.79 -0.95
N LYS A 327 -8.27 -5.69 -1.11
CA LYS A 327 -8.04 -7.13 -1.32
C LYS A 327 -7.21 -7.41 -2.57
N LEU A 328 -7.47 -6.70 -3.67
CA LEU A 328 -6.68 -6.81 -4.90
C LEU A 328 -5.22 -6.39 -4.65
N GLY A 329 -5.01 -5.26 -3.96
CA GLY A 329 -3.69 -4.78 -3.57
C GLY A 329 -2.92 -5.79 -2.72
N VAL A 330 -3.57 -6.38 -1.72
CA VAL A 330 -2.97 -7.43 -0.87
C VAL A 330 -2.62 -8.66 -1.69
N ARG A 331 -3.53 -9.16 -2.54
CA ARG A 331 -3.32 -10.36 -3.35
C ARG A 331 -2.09 -10.25 -4.27
N HIS A 332 -1.86 -9.08 -4.86
CA HIS A 332 -0.77 -8.89 -5.82
C HIS A 332 0.51 -8.31 -5.20
N GLY A 333 0.39 -7.47 -4.16
CA GLY A 333 1.52 -6.73 -3.58
C GLY A 333 2.17 -7.39 -2.37
N MET A 334 1.42 -8.17 -1.59
CA MET A 334 1.87 -8.62 -0.25
C MET A 334 3.17 -9.42 -0.30
N TRP A 335 3.30 -10.38 -1.24
CA TRP A 335 4.55 -11.15 -1.34
C TRP A 335 5.77 -10.28 -1.71
N GLY A 336 5.57 -9.24 -2.52
CA GLY A 336 6.62 -8.26 -2.81
C GLY A 336 7.07 -7.52 -1.55
N THR A 337 6.11 -7.09 -0.73
CA THR A 337 6.37 -6.44 0.57
C THR A 337 7.06 -7.38 1.55
N VAL A 338 6.62 -8.64 1.66
CA VAL A 338 7.23 -9.65 2.53
C VAL A 338 8.69 -9.94 2.15
N LYS A 339 9.01 -9.99 0.85
CA LYS A 339 10.40 -10.10 0.40
C LYS A 339 11.24 -8.89 0.81
N LYS A 340 10.69 -7.67 0.71
CA LYS A 340 11.37 -6.44 1.15
C LYS A 340 11.57 -6.41 2.67
N LEU A 341 10.57 -6.84 3.44
CA LEU A 341 10.66 -7.03 4.89
C LEU A 341 11.81 -7.98 5.24
N HIS A 342 11.89 -9.13 4.58
CA HIS A 342 12.97 -10.09 4.80
C HIS A 342 14.35 -9.51 4.47
N SER A 343 14.52 -8.88 3.30
CA SER A 343 15.79 -8.23 2.95
C SER A 343 16.13 -7.09 3.92
N GLY A 344 15.13 -6.33 4.37
CA GLY A 344 15.28 -5.27 5.35
C GLY A 344 15.77 -5.80 6.70
N PHE A 345 15.20 -6.93 7.16
CA PHE A 345 15.66 -7.60 8.37
C PHE A 345 17.12 -8.06 8.25
N ARG A 346 17.52 -8.64 7.11
CA ARG A 346 18.93 -9.04 6.91
C ARG A 346 19.88 -7.85 6.87
N ALA A 347 19.47 -6.74 6.25
CA ALA A 347 20.22 -5.49 6.31
C ALA A 347 20.31 -4.94 7.74
N TYR A 348 19.23 -5.04 8.53
CA TYR A 348 19.23 -4.64 9.94
C TYR A 348 20.19 -5.50 10.76
N GLN A 349 20.14 -6.82 10.60
CA GLN A 349 21.04 -7.78 11.25
C GLN A 349 22.51 -7.48 10.93
N GLN A 350 22.82 -7.10 9.69
CA GLN A 350 24.17 -6.66 9.31
C GLN A 350 24.54 -5.32 9.95
N ALA A 351 23.64 -4.34 9.94
CA ALA A 351 23.87 -3.04 10.57
C ALA A 351 24.09 -3.16 12.09
N ARG A 352 23.43 -4.11 12.77
CA ARG A 352 23.64 -4.36 14.20
C ARG A 352 24.97 -5.01 14.54
N LYS A 353 25.71 -5.53 13.55
CA LYS A 353 27.11 -5.96 13.73
C LYS A 353 28.10 -4.80 13.70
N SER A 354 27.75 -3.68 13.04
CA SER A 354 28.52 -2.45 13.20
C SER A 354 28.18 -1.84 14.55
N GLU A 355 29.18 -1.41 15.33
CA GLU A 355 29.04 -0.87 16.70
C GLU A 355 28.35 0.52 16.75
N ASN A 356 27.48 0.80 15.79
CA ASN A 356 26.69 2.02 15.75
C ASN A 356 25.69 2.04 16.92
N PRO A 357 25.44 3.22 17.50
CA PRO A 357 24.42 3.37 18.53
C PRO A 357 23.04 2.99 17.99
N LEU A 358 22.19 2.46 18.87
CA LEU A 358 20.80 2.18 18.56
C LEU A 358 20.04 3.48 18.25
N SER A 359 19.08 3.39 17.34
CA SER A 359 18.12 4.48 17.10
C SER A 359 17.24 4.71 18.34
N ARG A 360 16.56 5.85 18.42
CA ARG A 360 15.68 6.13 19.57
C ARG A 360 14.55 5.10 19.64
N SER A 361 13.95 4.75 18.51
CA SER A 361 12.91 3.73 18.46
C SER A 361 13.43 2.35 18.90
N ALA A 362 14.63 1.96 18.46
CA ALA A 362 15.20 0.68 18.89
C ALA A 362 15.58 0.67 20.39
N VAL A 363 16.03 1.79 20.95
CA VAL A 363 16.22 1.93 22.41
C VAL A 363 14.90 1.76 23.15
N MET A 364 13.82 2.38 22.66
CA MET A 364 12.49 2.26 23.25
C MET A 364 11.92 0.84 23.13
N ALA A 365 12.28 0.09 22.08
CA ALA A 365 11.89 -1.33 21.95
C ALA A 365 12.43 -2.21 23.09
N GLY A 366 13.58 -1.84 23.66
CA GLY A 366 14.17 -2.51 24.82
C GLY A 366 13.53 -2.15 26.17
N LYS A 367 12.61 -1.19 26.21
CA LYS A 367 11.86 -0.79 27.41
C LYS A 367 10.55 -1.58 27.47
N THR A 368 10.64 -2.84 27.91
CA THR A 368 9.51 -3.76 27.96
C THR A 368 8.84 -3.77 29.33
N THR A 369 7.54 -4.03 29.36
CA THR A 369 6.79 -4.29 30.61
C THR A 369 6.74 -5.80 30.85
N LYS A 370 7.22 -6.28 32.00
CA LYS A 370 7.19 -7.70 32.33
C LYS A 370 5.76 -8.12 32.69
N ILE A 371 5.31 -9.22 32.11
CA ILE A 371 4.04 -9.89 32.47
C ILE A 371 4.30 -11.36 32.73
N ALA A 372 3.50 -11.94 33.61
CA ALA A 372 3.42 -13.38 33.80
C ALA A 372 2.09 -13.83 33.21
N LEU A 373 2.12 -14.40 32.00
CA LEU A 373 0.96 -15.06 31.45
C LEU A 373 0.97 -16.50 31.95
N GLU A 374 -0.11 -16.91 32.62
CA GLU A 374 -0.30 -18.31 32.98
C GLU A 374 -0.25 -19.14 31.69
N PRO A 375 0.55 -20.23 31.65
CA PRO A 375 0.65 -21.04 30.46
C PRO A 375 -0.71 -21.64 30.14
N THR A 376 -1.37 -21.15 29.08
CA THR A 376 -2.54 -21.79 28.52
C THR A 376 -2.11 -23.18 28.05
N SER A 377 -2.47 -24.20 28.83
CA SER A 377 -2.14 -25.60 28.57
C SER A 377 -2.96 -26.13 27.40
N SER A 378 -2.60 -25.73 26.18
CA SER A 378 -2.96 -26.50 24.99
C SER A 378 -1.94 -27.61 24.78
N ASN A 379 -1.99 -28.61 25.66
CA ASN A 379 -1.45 -29.94 25.36
C ASN A 379 -2.37 -30.56 24.31
N GLU A 380 -1.98 -30.52 23.04
CA GLU A 380 -2.24 -31.62 22.13
C GLU A 380 -0.96 -31.92 21.36
N ASP A 381 -0.46 -33.11 21.62
CA ASP A 381 0.77 -33.68 21.13
C ASP A 381 0.87 -33.66 19.61
N GLU A 382 2.10 -33.43 19.15
CA GLU A 382 2.58 -33.91 17.86
C GLU A 382 2.21 -35.39 17.69
N LYS A 383 1.20 -35.67 16.87
CA LYS A 383 1.12 -36.97 16.20
C LYS A 383 1.79 -36.85 14.84
N GLY A 384 3.09 -37.14 14.84
CA GLY A 384 3.86 -37.39 13.64
C GLY A 384 3.12 -38.41 12.75
N ARG A 385 2.66 -37.96 11.59
CA ARG A 385 2.34 -38.85 10.47
C ARG A 385 3.47 -38.70 9.47
N ALA A 386 4.47 -39.57 9.61
CA ALA A 386 5.41 -39.85 8.54
C ALA A 386 4.60 -40.27 7.30
N PHE A 387 4.59 -39.43 6.27
CA PHE A 387 4.13 -39.84 4.95
C PHE A 387 5.35 -40.33 4.18
N THR A 388 5.70 -41.60 4.39
CA THR A 388 6.47 -42.36 3.41
C THR A 388 5.52 -42.69 2.26
N ALA A 389 5.69 -42.01 1.12
CA ALA A 389 5.20 -42.49 -0.16
C ALA A 389 6.35 -42.42 -1.16
N GLY A 390 6.53 -43.54 -1.85
CA GLY A 390 7.77 -43.92 -2.51
C GLY A 390 8.20 -43.00 -3.64
N LEU A 391 9.52 -42.94 -3.79
CA LEU A 391 10.17 -42.73 -5.07
C LEU A 391 9.71 -43.80 -6.06
N THR A 392 8.85 -43.42 -6.99
CA THR A 392 8.86 -44.00 -8.33
C THR A 392 9.17 -42.87 -9.29
N GLY A 393 10.37 -42.89 -9.84
CA GLY A 393 10.74 -42.02 -10.94
C GLY A 393 9.85 -42.30 -12.13
N ASP A 394 9.44 -41.24 -12.81
CA ASP A 394 9.19 -41.32 -14.23
C ASP A 394 9.75 -40.07 -14.92
N ASN A 395 10.49 -40.33 -15.98
CA ASN A 395 11.15 -39.35 -16.82
C ASN A 395 10.09 -38.72 -17.73
N GLY A 396 9.96 -37.39 -17.71
CA GLY A 396 9.06 -36.71 -18.63
C GLY A 396 9.33 -35.22 -18.70
N GLY A 397 10.30 -34.82 -19.53
CA GLY A 397 10.51 -33.43 -19.89
C GLY A 397 9.23 -32.81 -20.45
N PHE A 398 8.78 -31.70 -19.86
CA PHE A 398 7.59 -31.00 -20.32
C PHE A 398 7.95 -29.97 -21.39
N ASP A 399 7.51 -30.27 -22.62
CA ASP A 399 7.69 -29.52 -23.85
C ASP A 399 6.87 -28.21 -23.82
N TRP A 400 7.55 -27.08 -24.00
CA TRP A 400 7.03 -25.71 -23.88
C TRP A 400 6.05 -25.30 -25.01
N LYS A 401 5.71 -26.21 -25.91
CA LYS A 401 4.98 -25.94 -27.16
C LYS A 401 3.45 -25.85 -27.04
N TRP A 402 2.86 -25.96 -25.85
CA TRP A 402 1.39 -25.87 -25.67
C TRP A 402 0.87 -24.60 -24.97
N VAL A 403 1.70 -23.58 -24.75
CA VAL A 403 1.24 -22.29 -24.20
C VAL A 403 0.61 -21.36 -25.27
N ALA A 404 0.55 -21.77 -26.54
CA ALA A 404 0.02 -20.93 -27.62
C ALA A 404 -1.45 -21.18 -28.03
N ILE A 405 -2.20 -22.10 -27.37
CA ILE A 405 -3.58 -22.44 -27.78
C ILE A 405 -4.58 -22.36 -26.60
N GLY A 406 -4.27 -21.54 -25.58
CA GLY A 406 -5.14 -21.30 -24.42
C GLY A 406 -5.90 -19.97 -24.46
N GLY A 407 -6.04 -19.34 -25.62
CA GLY A 407 -6.54 -17.96 -25.77
C GLY A 407 -7.95 -17.79 -26.36
N ALA A 408 -8.72 -18.86 -26.62
CA ALA A 408 -9.94 -18.76 -27.43
C ALA A 408 -11.21 -19.44 -26.89
N VAL A 409 -11.25 -19.96 -25.64
CA VAL A 409 -12.45 -20.69 -25.13
C VAL A 409 -13.10 -20.04 -23.89
N ALA A 410 -12.49 -19.01 -23.29
CA ALA A 410 -13.08 -18.32 -22.12
C ALA A 410 -14.01 -17.13 -22.47
N VAL A 411 -14.57 -17.07 -23.68
CA VAL A 411 -15.54 -16.02 -24.10
C VAL A 411 -16.94 -16.58 -24.41
N VAL A 412 -17.16 -17.90 -24.34
CA VAL A 412 -18.47 -18.50 -24.71
C VAL A 412 -19.34 -18.96 -23.53
N CYS A 413 -18.87 -18.90 -22.28
CA CYS A 413 -19.68 -19.28 -21.10
C CYS A 413 -20.06 -18.10 -20.19
N GLY A 414 -20.13 -16.87 -20.72
CA GLY A 414 -20.51 -15.66 -19.98
C GLY A 414 -21.86 -15.04 -20.37
N LEU A 415 -22.67 -15.70 -21.22
CA LEU A 415 -23.93 -15.16 -21.75
C LEU A 415 -25.12 -16.15 -21.65
N GLN A 416 -25.20 -16.95 -20.59
CA GLN A 416 -26.36 -17.84 -20.38
C GLN A 416 -26.92 -17.92 -18.95
N THR A 417 -26.74 -16.89 -18.12
CA THR A 417 -27.51 -16.77 -16.87
C THR A 417 -27.90 -15.32 -16.61
N GLY A 418 -29.09 -14.92 -17.06
CA GLY A 418 -29.67 -13.64 -16.64
C GLY A 418 -30.75 -13.07 -17.56
N VAL A 419 -31.98 -13.56 -17.39
CA VAL A 419 -33.25 -12.81 -17.58
C VAL A 419 -33.45 -12.14 -18.95
N ILE A 420 -33.96 -12.89 -19.95
CA ILE A 420 -34.97 -12.51 -20.96
C ILE A 420 -35.34 -13.81 -21.69
N GLY A 421 -36.13 -14.66 -21.01
CA GLY A 421 -36.50 -16.01 -21.48
C GLY A 421 -38.01 -16.23 -21.62
N LYS A 422 -38.82 -15.16 -21.70
CA LYS A 422 -40.30 -15.28 -21.70
C LYS A 422 -41.05 -14.33 -22.63
N ALA A 423 -40.45 -13.86 -23.73
CA ALA A 423 -41.15 -12.99 -24.69
C ALA A 423 -41.14 -13.45 -26.16
N LEU A 424 -40.55 -14.60 -26.50
CA LEU A 424 -40.41 -15.05 -27.89
C LEU A 424 -40.94 -16.48 -28.17
N LEU A 425 -41.93 -16.93 -27.39
CA LEU A 425 -42.61 -18.22 -27.62
C LEU A 425 -44.15 -18.10 -27.79
N LEU A 426 -44.64 -16.91 -28.15
CA LEU A 426 -46.08 -16.66 -28.41
C LEU A 426 -46.35 -16.04 -29.80
N GLY A 427 -45.51 -16.33 -30.79
CA GLY A 427 -45.60 -15.68 -32.10
C GLY A 427 -45.13 -16.51 -33.29
N ALA A 428 -45.38 -17.82 -33.31
CA ALA A 428 -45.16 -18.64 -34.50
C ALA A 428 -46.00 -19.94 -34.45
N GLY A 429 -47.32 -19.80 -34.35
CA GLY A 429 -48.24 -20.93 -34.25
C GLY A 429 -49.63 -20.63 -34.79
N GLN A 430 -49.75 -19.80 -35.84
CA GLN A 430 -51.00 -19.64 -36.59
C GLN A 430 -50.69 -19.54 -38.08
N ARG A 431 -50.67 -20.71 -38.73
CA ARG A 431 -51.20 -21.00 -40.08
C ARG A 431 -50.58 -22.29 -40.57
N PHE A 432 -51.23 -23.41 -40.29
CA PHE A 432 -51.51 -24.49 -41.25
C PHE A 432 -52.50 -25.48 -40.59
N ALA A 433 -53.56 -25.83 -41.33
CA ALA A 433 -54.72 -26.70 -41.03
C ALA A 433 -55.98 -25.98 -40.48
N ARG A 434 -57.01 -25.72 -41.31
CA ARG A 434 -58.17 -26.62 -41.63
C ARG A 434 -58.92 -27.00 -40.33
N ARG A 435 -60.15 -26.56 -40.05
CA ARG A 435 -61.36 -26.34 -40.87
C ARG A 435 -62.06 -25.03 -40.51
#